data_AF-A0A2D9B9L7-F1
#
_entry.id   AF-A0A2D9B9L7-F1
#
_cell.length_a   1.000
_cell.length_b   1.000
_cell.length_c   1.000
_cell.angle_alpha   90.00
_cell.angle_beta   90.00
_cell.angle_gamma   90.00
#
_symmetry.space_group_name_H-M   'P 1'
#
loop_
_entity.id
_entity.type
_entity.pdbx_description
1 polymer ?
#
loop_
_entity_poly.entity_id
_entity_poly.type
_entity_poly.pdbx_seq_one_letter_code
_entity_poly.pdbx_strand_id
1 'polypeptide(L)' 'GIKTKANEAIYTFVAVDEMGSPMPVPKILPESELEKERFEAALRRKQLSLVLAGKMAPKEATELKAIFE' A
#
# COMPACT_ATOMS: atom_id res chain seq x y z
N GLY A 1 20.48 -28.19 -3.19
CA GLY A 1 20.50 -26.99 -4.04
C GLY A 1 20.31 -25.75 -3.19
N ILE A 2 20.88 -24.62 -3.61
CA ILE A 2 20.74 -23.33 -2.91
C ILE A 2 19.30 -22.83 -3.11
N LYS A 3 18.63 -22.39 -2.03
CA LYS A 3 17.30 -21.76 -2.12
C LYS A 3 17.46 -20.25 -2.21
N THR A 4 16.86 -19.64 -3.22
CA THR A 4 16.85 -18.18 -3.43
C THR A 4 15.43 -17.67 -3.65
N LYS A 5 15.20 -16.38 -3.41
CA LYS A 5 13.90 -15.73 -3.64
C LYS A 5 13.68 -15.57 -5.14
N ALA A 6 12.63 -16.19 -5.67
CA ALA A 6 12.34 -16.16 -7.11
C ALA A 6 11.53 -14.91 -7.52
N ASN A 7 10.56 -14.49 -6.69
CA ASN A 7 9.68 -13.36 -6.96
C ASN A 7 9.03 -12.83 -5.67
N GLU A 8 8.39 -11.66 -5.78
CA GLU A 8 7.51 -11.09 -4.76
C GLU A 8 6.33 -10.41 -5.45
N ALA A 9 5.15 -10.45 -4.83
CA ALA A 9 3.93 -9.85 -5.35
C ALA A 9 3.18 -9.14 -4.22
N ILE A 10 2.36 -8.15 -4.58
CA ILE A 10 1.57 -7.35 -3.65
C ILE A 10 0.10 -7.46 -4.05
N TYR A 11 -0.75 -7.84 -3.10
CA TYR A 11 -2.19 -7.95 -3.29
C TYR A 11 -2.90 -6.90 -2.44
N THR A 12 -3.96 -6.32 -3.01
CA THR A 12 -4.84 -5.39 -2.29
C THR A 12 -6.18 -6.07 -2.11
N PHE A 13 -6.60 -6.23 -0.85
CA PHE A 13 -7.90 -6.78 -0.50
C PHE A 13 -8.82 -5.66 0.01
N VAL A 14 -10.12 -5.80 -0.23
CA VAL A 14 -11.15 -4.88 0.25
C VAL A 14 -12.16 -5.71 1.03
N ALA A 15 -12.36 -5.38 2.30
CA ALA A 15 -13.43 -5.96 3.09
C ALA A 15 -14.77 -5.35 2.64
N VAL A 16 -15.78 -6.20 2.45
CA VAL A 16 -17.11 -5.80 2.03
C VAL A 16 -18.15 -6.41 2.96
N ASP A 17 -19.27 -5.70 3.15
CA ASP A 17 -20.44 -6.20 3.88
C ASP A 17 -21.30 -7.15 3.01
N GLU A 18 -22.39 -7.65 3.57
CA GLU A 18 -23.34 -8.54 2.88
C GLU A 18 -23.97 -7.91 1.63
N MET A 19 -23.99 -6.57 1.55
CA MET A 19 -24.53 -5.80 0.43
C MET A 19 -23.43 -5.45 -0.60
N GLY A 20 -22.18 -5.88 -0.38
CA GLY A 20 -21.04 -5.62 -1.26
C GLY A 20 -20.42 -4.24 -1.09
N SER A 21 -20.82 -3.47 -0.07
CA SER A 21 -20.25 -2.15 0.20
C SER A 21 -18.96 -2.27 1.01
N PRO A 22 -17.93 -1.45 0.75
CA PRO A 22 -16.69 -1.48 1.51
C PRO A 22 -16.93 -1.21 3.00
N MET A 23 -16.34 -2.04 3.86
CA MET A 23 -16.41 -1.88 5.32
C MET A 23 -15.03 -1.59 5.93
N PRO A 24 -14.97 -0.88 7.07
CA PRO A 24 -13.70 -0.60 7.74
C PRO A 24 -13.05 -1.89 8.27
N VAL A 25 -11.72 -1.95 8.13
CA VAL A 25 -10.89 -3.03 8.69
C VAL A 25 -10.10 -2.52 9.89
N PRO A 26 -9.77 -3.38 10.87
CA PRO A 26 -8.87 -3.01 11.95
C PRO A 26 -7.53 -2.48 11.45
N LYS A 27 -6.97 -1.51 12.18
CA LYS A 27 -5.64 -0.98 11.86
C LYS A 27 -4.56 -2.00 12.21
N ILE A 28 -3.52 -2.06 11.39
CA ILE A 28 -2.33 -2.88 11.62
C ILE A 28 -1.22 -1.96 12.10
N LEU A 29 -0.56 -2.35 13.19
CA LEU A 29 0.65 -1.70 13.69
C LEU A 29 1.84 -2.61 13.36
N PRO A 30 2.81 -2.18 12.55
CA PRO A 30 3.99 -2.97 12.25
C PRO A 30 4.93 -3.03 13.47
N GLU A 31 5.54 -4.18 13.74
CA GLU A 31 6.38 -4.38 14.92
C GLU A 31 7.86 -4.44 14.54
N SER A 32 8.20 -5.30 13.59
CA SER A 32 9.58 -5.47 13.10
C SER A 32 9.99 -4.38 12.11
N GLU A 33 11.30 -4.18 11.96
CA GLU A 33 11.84 -3.20 11.00
C GLU A 33 11.38 -3.49 9.56
N LEU A 34 11.36 -4.76 9.17
CA LEU A 34 10.86 -5.18 7.86
C LEU A 34 9.37 -4.86 7.67
N GLU A 35 8.57 -5.02 8.72
CA GLU A 35 7.14 -4.68 8.66
C GLU A 35 6.91 -3.18 8.57
N LYS A 36 7.68 -2.38 9.31
CA LYS A 36 7.60 -0.91 9.26
C LYS A 36 7.94 -0.41 7.86
N GLU A 37 9.04 -0.89 7.29
CA GLU A 37 9.46 -0.56 5.92
C GLU A 37 8.37 -0.94 4.91
N ARG A 38 7.79 -2.15 5.03
CA ARG A 38 6.71 -2.62 4.15
C ARG A 38 5.43 -1.79 4.32
N PHE A 39 5.10 -1.37 5.53
CA PHE A 39 3.91 -0.59 5.85
C PHE A 39 3.98 0.81 5.22
N GLU A 40 5.11 1.50 5.38
CA GLU A 40 5.35 2.79 4.72
C GLU A 40 5.36 2.65 3.19
N ALA A 41 6.03 1.62 2.66
CA ALA A 41 6.06 1.37 1.22
C ALA A 41 4.66 1.04 0.65
N ALA A 42 3.76 0.45 1.44
CA ALA A 42 2.39 0.21 1.02
C ALA A 42 1.62 1.53 0.79
N LEU A 43 1.83 2.53 1.65
CA LEU A 43 1.23 3.85 1.50
C LEU A 43 1.67 4.53 0.19
N ARG A 44 2.99 4.51 -0.10
CA ARG A 44 3.55 5.01 -1.37
C ARG A 44 2.87 4.40 -2.59
N ARG A 45 2.78 3.08 -2.64
CA ARG A 45 2.16 2.35 -3.77
C ARG A 45 0.68 2.70 -3.91
N LYS A 46 -0.04 2.82 -2.80
CA LYS A 46 -1.46 3.21 -2.79
C LYS A 46 -1.65 4.62 -3.35
N GLN A 47 -0.86 5.58 -2.88
CA GLN A 47 -0.92 6.97 -3.37
C GLN A 47 -0.63 7.03 -4.88
N LEU A 48 0.43 6.35 -5.34
CA LEU A 48 0.74 6.28 -6.78
C LEU A 48 -0.41 5.69 -7.60
N SER A 49 -0.96 4.56 -7.15
CA SER A 49 -2.10 3.92 -7.82
C SER A 49 -3.32 4.85 -7.92
N LEU A 50 -3.64 5.58 -6.85
CA LEU A 50 -4.75 6.53 -6.84
C LEU A 50 -4.50 7.73 -7.75
N VAL A 51 -3.27 8.27 -7.77
CA VAL A 51 -2.90 9.38 -8.65
C VAL A 51 -3.01 8.96 -10.11
N LEU A 52 -2.47 7.79 -10.48
CA LEU A 52 -2.56 7.26 -11.85
C LEU A 52 -4.01 6.96 -12.26
N ALA A 53 -4.86 6.56 -11.31
CA ALA A 53 -6.29 6.36 -11.54
C ALA A 53 -7.11 7.66 -11.57
N GLY A 54 -6.49 8.84 -11.37
CA GLY A 54 -7.18 10.13 -11.30
C GLY A 54 -8.05 10.30 -10.04
N LYS A 55 -7.86 9.48 -9.01
CA LYS A 55 -8.63 9.50 -7.75
C LYS A 55 -7.94 10.30 -6.63
N MET A 56 -6.75 10.84 -6.89
CA MET A 56 -5.98 11.68 -5.96
C MET A 56 -5.17 12.69 -6.77
N ALA A 57 -5.10 13.94 -6.31
CA ALA A 57 -4.24 14.93 -6.96
C ALA A 57 -2.77 14.65 -6.65
N PRO A 58 -1.83 14.77 -7.60
CA PRO A 58 -0.40 14.53 -7.35
C PRO A 58 0.16 15.34 -6.17
N LYS A 59 -0.36 16.55 -5.94
CA LYS A 59 0.05 17.45 -4.85
C LYS A 59 -0.35 16.96 -3.46
N GLU A 60 -1.32 16.05 -3.36
CA GLU A 60 -1.81 15.47 -2.10
C GLU A 60 -1.07 14.18 -1.73
N ALA A 61 -0.34 13.58 -2.67
CA ALA A 61 0.48 12.40 -2.43
C ALA A 61 1.78 12.81 -1.72
N THR A 62 1.70 12.91 -0.39
CA THR A 62 2.81 13.32 0.48
C THR A 62 4.05 12.46 0.33
N GLU A 63 3.88 11.15 0.14
CA GLU A 63 5.01 10.23 0.04
C GLU A 63 5.66 10.23 -1.35
N LEU A 64 4.96 10.71 -2.39
CA LEU A 64 5.55 10.86 -3.72
C LEU A 64 6.45 12.10 -3.80
N LYS A 65 6.13 13.16 -3.05
CA LYS A 65 6.97 14.37 -3.01
C LYS A 65 8.38 14.07 -2.52
N ALA A 66 8.52 13.18 -1.55
CA ALA A 66 9.81 12.75 -1.01
C ALA A 66 10.72 12.03 -2.03
N ILE A 67 10.23 11.69 -3.23
CA ILE A 67 11.00 11.06 -4.31
C ILE A 67 11.52 12.09 -5.33
N PHE A 68 10.92 13.29 -5.38
CA PHE A 68 11.22 14.32 -6.39
C PHE A 68 11.93 15.56 -5.82
N GLU A 69 12.30 15.56 -4.54
CA GLU A 69 13.16 16.56 -3.87
C GLU A 69 14.50 15.96 -3.46
#